data_AF-A0A956EDK1-F1
#
_entry.id   AF-A0A956EDK1-F1
#
_cell.length_a   1.000
_cell.length_b   1.000
_cell.length_c   1.000
_cell.angle_alpha   90.00
_cell.angle_beta   90.00
_cell.angle_gamma   90.00
#
_symmetry.space_group_name_H-M   'P 1'
#
loop_
_entity.id
_entity.type
_entity.pdbx_description
1 polymer ?
#
loop_
_entity_poly.entity_id
_entity_poly.type
_entity_poly.pdbx_seq_one_letter_code
_entity_poly.pdbx_strand_id
1 'polypeptide(L)'
;MSEAIDPLTSGGATSVGLGEAAPPEPSASSDPQAPSSVSGPSDGYKPSFLFFGVVASVSLVLDVASKAWAALTLENRLEPVVVIDNHLTFTWALNRGGAWGILQNAGELVRKPFFFVVSILAIAFIVSLYSRLHPGQRALKWGLPLVLGGALGNLADRIVRGSVIDFIDYRGDWVLALNTWIKRYSEGWSVTDHWPTFNVADISICVGVLLMAVDMIASRRRPKVEALQASSGEVVQVVSAPQPAAASIASPSASSPPAEPSTSAPDGAVAEGGAVPDASNPNPQ
;
A
#
# COMPACT_ATOMS: atom_id res chain seq x y z
N MET A 1 68.86 -9.67 -48.81
CA MET A 1 68.55 -11.00 -48.25
C MET A 1 67.18 -11.40 -48.79
N SER A 2 67.16 -12.47 -49.58
CA SER A 2 66.06 -13.34 -50.07
C SER A 2 64.67 -12.74 -50.35
N GLU A 3 64.26 -12.66 -51.62
CA GLU A 3 63.54 -13.68 -52.44
C GLU A 3 62.02 -13.48 -52.32
N ALA A 4 61.34 -13.02 -53.39
CA ALA A 4 60.74 -13.83 -54.47
C ALA A 4 59.67 -14.80 -53.91
N ILE A 5 58.42 -14.81 -54.37
CA ILE A 5 57.97 -15.47 -55.61
C ILE A 5 56.46 -15.19 -55.76
N ASP A 6 56.04 -14.69 -56.93
CA ASP A 6 54.68 -14.82 -57.52
C ASP A 6 54.49 -16.27 -57.97
N PRO A 7 53.26 -16.84 -58.06
CA PRO A 7 52.72 -17.00 -59.43
C PRO A 7 51.19 -17.19 -59.62
N LEU A 8 50.77 -16.92 -60.87
CA LEU A 8 49.71 -17.60 -61.67
C LEU A 8 48.23 -17.29 -61.32
N THR A 9 47.25 -17.19 -62.22
CA THR A 9 47.06 -16.91 -63.67
C THR A 9 45.58 -17.17 -63.94
N SER A 10 45.10 -16.69 -65.10
CA SER A 10 43.87 -17.07 -65.82
C SER A 10 42.58 -16.41 -65.31
N GLY A 11 41.71 -15.86 -66.15
CA GLY A 11 41.60 -15.88 -67.61
C GLY A 11 40.15 -15.60 -67.96
N GLY A 12 39.88 -15.17 -69.20
CA GLY A 12 38.52 -15.21 -69.77
C GLY A 12 37.90 -13.85 -70.01
N ALA A 13 38.08 -13.38 -71.24
CA ALA A 13 37.41 -12.23 -71.83
C ALA A 13 36.03 -12.62 -72.42
N THR A 14 35.23 -11.59 -72.73
CA THR A 14 34.22 -11.50 -73.82
C THR A 14 32.96 -12.38 -73.71
N SER A 15 31.73 -12.00 -74.09
CA SER A 15 31.21 -10.96 -75.00
C SER A 15 29.68 -10.86 -74.89
N VAL A 16 29.17 -9.63 -75.05
CA VAL A 16 28.05 -9.17 -75.93
C VAL A 16 26.68 -9.87 -75.90
N GLY A 17 25.62 -9.06 -75.74
CA GLY A 17 24.27 -9.37 -76.23
C GLY A 17 23.20 -8.35 -75.83
N LEU A 18 22.85 -7.42 -76.72
CA LEU A 18 21.70 -6.50 -76.65
C LEU A 18 20.45 -7.18 -77.22
N GLY A 19 19.25 -6.89 -76.66
CA GLY A 19 18.00 -6.89 -77.43
C GLY A 19 16.75 -7.48 -76.75
N GLU A 20 15.66 -6.72 -76.84
CA GLU A 20 14.25 -7.13 -76.93
C GLU A 20 13.35 -7.26 -75.67
N ALA A 21 12.51 -6.21 -75.50
CA ALA A 21 11.05 -6.19 -75.28
C ALA A 21 10.35 -6.85 -74.06
N ALA A 22 9.64 -6.01 -73.29
CA ALA A 22 8.42 -6.34 -72.50
C ALA A 22 7.19 -6.51 -73.45
N PRO A 23 5.97 -6.99 -73.07
CA PRO A 23 5.28 -7.09 -71.74
C PRO A 23 4.48 -8.44 -71.57
N PRO A 24 3.41 -8.66 -70.75
CA PRO A 24 2.69 -7.82 -69.77
C PRO A 24 2.49 -8.42 -68.35
N GLU A 25 2.05 -7.55 -67.44
CA GLU A 25 1.61 -7.87 -66.07
C GLU A 25 0.38 -8.81 -66.03
N PRO A 26 0.32 -9.73 -65.06
CA PRO A 26 -0.94 -10.25 -64.54
C PRO A 26 -1.35 -9.49 -63.27
N SER A 27 -2.48 -8.82 -63.37
CA SER A 27 -3.24 -8.26 -62.26
C SER A 27 -3.89 -9.37 -61.41
N ALA A 28 -4.09 -9.04 -60.13
CA ALA A 28 -4.98 -9.69 -59.17
C ALA A 28 -4.53 -11.02 -58.54
N SER A 29 -3.91 -10.92 -57.36
CA SER A 29 -4.23 -11.85 -56.26
C SER A 29 -4.50 -11.03 -54.99
N SER A 30 -5.65 -11.34 -54.40
CA SER A 30 -6.25 -10.76 -53.21
C SER A 30 -5.37 -10.91 -51.96
N ASP A 31 -4.97 -9.78 -51.36
CA ASP A 31 -4.50 -9.75 -49.98
C ASP A 31 -5.64 -10.18 -49.04
N PRO A 32 -5.44 -11.19 -48.16
CA PRO A 32 -6.30 -11.35 -47.00
C PRO A 32 -6.03 -10.16 -46.07
N GLN A 33 -7.01 -9.27 -45.93
CA GLN A 33 -6.99 -8.24 -44.88
C GLN A 33 -6.65 -8.90 -43.54
N ALA A 34 -5.45 -8.63 -43.03
CA ALA A 34 -5.11 -8.91 -41.65
C ALA A 34 -6.16 -8.23 -40.75
N PRO A 35 -6.66 -8.90 -39.70
CA PRO A 35 -7.56 -8.25 -38.77
C PRO A 35 -6.84 -7.04 -38.19
N SER A 36 -7.40 -5.86 -38.43
CA SER A 36 -6.98 -4.60 -37.83
C SER A 36 -6.95 -4.79 -36.32
N SER A 37 -5.75 -4.85 -35.76
CA SER A 37 -5.49 -4.85 -34.33
C SER A 37 -5.92 -3.49 -33.78
N VAL A 38 -7.19 -3.37 -33.41
CA VAL A 38 -7.67 -2.27 -32.56
C VAL A 38 -7.23 -2.59 -31.12
N SER A 39 -5.93 -2.50 -30.88
CA SER A 39 -5.41 -2.23 -29.55
C SER A 39 -5.21 -0.72 -29.47
N GLY A 40 -6.27 0.02 -29.12
CA GLY A 40 -6.10 1.39 -28.67
C GLY A 40 -5.09 1.46 -27.52
N PRO A 41 -4.40 2.58 -27.32
CA PRO A 41 -3.45 2.72 -26.22
C PRO A 41 -4.20 2.40 -24.93
N SER A 42 -3.78 1.35 -24.22
CA SER A 42 -4.19 1.17 -22.84
C SER A 42 -3.68 2.41 -22.12
N ASP A 43 -4.58 3.34 -21.78
CA ASP A 43 -4.23 4.51 -21.00
C ASP A 43 -3.52 4.01 -19.74
N GLY A 44 -2.20 4.21 -19.72
CA GLY A 44 -1.34 3.68 -18.67
C GLY A 44 -1.88 4.17 -17.33
N TYR A 45 -2.15 3.25 -16.42
CA TYR A 45 -2.69 3.60 -15.11
C TYR A 45 -1.80 4.63 -14.42
N LYS A 46 -2.40 5.77 -14.06
CA LYS A 46 -1.75 6.84 -13.31
C LYS A 46 -2.29 6.86 -11.87
N PRO A 47 -1.45 6.61 -10.86
CA PRO A 47 -1.89 6.65 -9.48
C PRO A 47 -2.24 8.10 -9.06
N SER A 48 -3.27 8.25 -8.23
CA SER A 48 -3.77 9.56 -7.79
C SER A 48 -2.85 10.18 -6.73
N PHE A 49 -2.08 11.20 -7.11
CA PHE A 49 -1.26 11.96 -6.17
C PHE A 49 -2.08 12.77 -5.15
N LEU A 50 -3.34 13.09 -5.47
CA LEU A 50 -4.25 13.69 -4.48
C LEU A 50 -4.54 12.71 -3.35
N PHE A 51 -4.90 11.46 -3.68
CA PHE A 51 -5.11 10.42 -2.68
C PHE A 51 -3.85 10.19 -1.83
N PHE A 52 -2.69 10.11 -2.49
CA PHE A 52 -1.40 9.97 -1.82
C PHE A 52 -1.13 11.10 -0.82
N GLY A 53 -1.29 12.35 -1.27
CA GLY A 53 -1.12 13.54 -0.44
C GLY A 53 -2.07 13.55 0.74
N VAL A 54 -3.38 13.30 0.52
CA VAL A 54 -4.39 13.31 1.58
C VAL A 54 -4.08 12.27 2.66
N VAL A 55 -3.78 11.02 2.29
CA VAL A 55 -3.50 9.96 3.28
C VAL A 55 -2.20 10.27 4.04
N ALA A 56 -1.16 10.75 3.36
CA ALA A 56 0.09 11.15 4.01
C ALA A 56 -0.11 12.34 4.95
N SER A 57 -0.90 13.35 4.55
CA SER A 57 -1.23 14.51 5.37
C SER A 57 -2.05 14.13 6.60
N VAL A 58 -3.03 13.23 6.47
CA VAL A 58 -3.80 12.75 7.62
C VAL A 58 -2.89 12.03 8.62
N SER A 59 -2.05 11.11 8.15
CA SER A 59 -1.07 10.42 9.01
C SER A 59 -0.11 11.41 9.70
N LEU A 60 0.40 12.40 8.97
CA LEU A 60 1.26 13.44 9.51
C LEU A 60 0.55 14.30 10.58
N VAL A 61 -0.68 14.74 10.31
CA VAL A 61 -1.46 15.55 11.25
C VAL A 61 -1.76 14.76 12.53
N LEU A 62 -2.11 13.48 12.41
CA LEU A 62 -2.32 12.61 13.57
C LEU A 62 -1.05 12.47 14.40
N ASP A 63 0.11 12.28 13.77
CA ASP A 63 1.39 12.21 14.48
C ASP A 63 1.71 13.53 15.19
N VAL A 64 1.71 14.64 14.47
CA VAL A 64 2.01 15.98 15.03
C VAL A 64 1.05 16.35 16.16
N ALA A 65 -0.24 16.10 15.99
CA ALA A 65 -1.24 16.37 17.03
C ALA A 65 -1.02 15.48 18.26
N SER A 66 -0.74 14.19 18.07
CA SER A 66 -0.49 13.26 19.18
C SER A 66 0.78 13.63 19.97
N LYS A 67 1.83 14.06 19.29
CA LYS A 67 3.07 14.53 19.93
C LYS A 67 2.90 15.88 20.61
N ALA A 68 2.10 16.78 20.05
CA ALA A 68 1.73 18.04 20.70
C ALA A 68 0.95 17.77 22.00
N TRP A 69 0.00 16.84 21.97
CA TRP A 69 -0.69 16.38 23.17
C TRP A 69 0.28 15.78 24.19
N ALA A 70 1.21 14.92 23.76
CA ALA A 70 2.20 14.31 24.63
C ALA A 70 3.11 15.36 25.29
N ALA A 71 3.56 16.38 24.53
CA ALA A 71 4.37 17.47 25.07
C ALA A 71 3.60 18.27 26.14
N LEU A 72 2.34 18.64 25.84
CA LEU A 72 1.52 19.42 26.78
C LEU A 72 1.14 18.63 28.04
N THR A 73 0.98 17.31 27.92
CA THR A 73 0.43 16.49 29.00
C THR A 73 1.49 15.74 29.78
N LEU A 74 2.57 15.28 29.15
CA LEU A 74 3.51 14.31 29.72
C LEU A 74 4.89 14.89 30.06
N GLU A 75 5.35 15.95 29.38
CA GLU A 75 6.73 16.48 29.52
C GLU A 75 7.09 16.85 30.97
N ASN A 76 6.13 17.40 31.72
CA ASN A 76 6.33 17.84 33.11
C ASN A 76 5.74 16.87 34.15
N ARG A 77 5.31 15.67 33.75
CA ARG A 77 4.78 14.68 34.71
C ARG A 77 5.93 13.89 35.33
N LEU A 78 5.84 13.71 36.65
CA LEU A 78 6.73 12.80 37.39
C LEU A 78 6.31 11.34 37.22
N GLU A 79 5.00 11.10 37.13
CA GLU A 79 4.44 9.76 37.00
C GLU A 79 3.87 9.54 35.58
N PRO A 80 4.18 8.40 34.96
CA PRO A 80 3.57 8.01 33.70
C PRO A 80 2.04 7.88 33.79
N VAL A 81 1.35 8.08 32.67
CA VAL A 81 -0.11 7.86 32.60
C VAL A 81 -0.36 6.40 32.24
N VAL A 82 -0.80 5.61 33.21
CA VAL A 82 -1.17 4.21 32.99
C VAL A 82 -2.51 4.16 32.24
N VAL A 83 -2.51 3.52 31.08
CA VAL A 83 -3.71 3.33 30.24
C VAL A 83 -4.28 1.93 30.44
N ILE A 84 -3.40 0.93 30.45
CA ILE A 84 -3.71 -0.47 30.76
C ILE A 84 -2.64 -0.95 31.73
N ASP A 85 -3.07 -1.37 32.92
CA ASP A 85 -2.16 -1.85 33.97
C ASP A 85 -1.20 -2.91 33.43
N ASN A 86 0.10 -2.70 33.70
CA ASN A 86 1.20 -3.57 33.29
C ASN A 86 1.39 -3.79 31.77
N HIS A 87 0.67 -3.07 30.91
CA HIS A 87 0.75 -3.27 29.45
C HIS A 87 0.95 -1.99 28.66
N LEU A 88 0.18 -0.94 28.93
CA LEU A 88 0.22 0.28 28.12
C LEU A 88 0.28 1.49 29.01
N THR A 89 1.33 2.28 28.83
CA THR A 89 1.58 3.50 29.57
C THR A 89 1.98 4.61 28.62
N PHE A 90 1.51 5.82 28.87
CA PHE A 90 2.03 7.01 28.21
C PHE A 90 3.10 7.66 29.06
N THR A 91 4.28 7.83 28.47
CA THR A 91 5.47 8.42 29.11
C THR A 91 6.07 9.48 28.21
N TRP A 92 6.96 10.33 28.71
CA TRP A 92 7.68 11.29 27.89
C TRP A 92 9.08 10.78 27.59
N ALA A 93 9.40 10.53 26.32
CA ALA A 93 10.72 10.11 25.87
C ALA A 93 11.19 10.94 24.67
N LEU A 94 12.43 11.43 24.73
CA LEU A 94 13.09 12.12 23.62
C LEU A 94 14.10 11.19 22.95
N ASN A 95 13.72 10.67 21.80
CA ASN A 95 14.55 9.78 21.02
C ASN A 95 15.50 10.55 20.10
N ARG A 96 16.74 10.64 20.55
CA ARG A 96 17.83 11.24 19.79
C ARG A 96 18.37 10.33 18.69
N GLY A 97 18.20 9.02 18.84
CA GLY A 97 18.71 8.01 17.91
C GLY A 97 17.64 7.52 16.93
N GLY A 98 17.91 6.34 16.37
CA GLY A 98 16.96 5.55 15.61
C GLY A 98 16.45 4.37 16.43
N ALA A 99 15.68 3.50 15.79
CA ALA A 99 15.27 2.23 16.38
C ALA A 99 16.49 1.43 16.91
N TRP A 100 16.30 0.68 17.99
CA TRP A 100 17.32 -0.19 18.61
C TRP A 100 18.63 0.52 19.00
N GLY A 101 18.56 1.83 19.22
CA GLY A 101 19.69 2.61 19.68
C GLY A 101 20.72 3.00 18.62
N ILE A 102 20.37 2.85 17.34
CA ILE A 102 21.22 3.29 16.23
C ILE A 102 21.58 4.77 16.41
N LEU A 103 22.89 5.07 16.40
CA LEU A 103 23.48 6.41 16.53
C LEU A 103 23.11 7.19 17.81
N GLN A 104 22.62 6.53 18.87
CA GLN A 104 22.31 7.21 20.13
C GLN A 104 23.54 7.88 20.74
N ASN A 105 24.69 7.21 20.70
CA ASN A 105 25.97 7.68 21.24
C ASN A 105 26.78 8.55 20.27
N ALA A 106 26.30 8.76 19.04
CA ALA A 106 26.99 9.60 18.07
C ALA A 106 26.82 11.09 18.41
N GLY A 107 27.88 11.87 18.17
CA GLY A 107 27.83 13.33 18.32
C GLY A 107 26.79 13.96 17.41
N GLU A 108 26.21 15.09 17.84
CA GLU A 108 25.10 15.73 17.11
C GLU A 108 25.45 16.11 15.67
N LEU A 109 26.70 16.49 15.43
CA LEU A 109 27.24 16.85 14.12
C LEU A 109 27.18 15.70 13.10
N VAL A 110 27.19 14.45 13.56
CA VAL A 110 27.04 13.26 12.69
C VAL A 110 25.58 12.83 12.66
N ARG A 111 24.94 12.81 13.84
CA ARG A 111 23.60 12.26 14.02
C ARG A 111 22.51 13.04 13.26
N LYS A 112 22.50 14.38 13.38
CA LYS A 112 21.45 15.20 12.75
C LYS A 112 21.52 15.13 11.21
N PRO A 113 22.68 15.34 10.55
CA PRO A 113 22.77 15.21 9.10
C PRO A 113 22.45 13.80 8.61
N PHE A 114 22.89 12.76 9.34
CA PHE A 114 22.58 11.37 8.97
C PHE A 114 21.06 11.14 8.88
N PHE A 115 20.32 11.44 9.94
CA PHE A 115 18.87 11.21 9.93
C PHE A 115 18.14 12.10 8.93
N PHE A 116 18.61 13.33 8.73
CA PHE A 116 18.06 14.22 7.71
C PHE A 116 18.23 13.61 6.31
N VAL A 117 19.45 13.22 5.92
CA VAL A 117 19.75 12.64 4.62
C VAL A 117 18.98 11.33 4.40
N VAL A 118 18.99 10.42 5.38
CA VAL A 118 18.25 9.16 5.29
C VAL A 118 16.74 9.41 5.11
N SER A 119 16.17 10.39 5.81
CA SER A 119 14.75 10.73 5.67
C SER A 119 14.44 11.28 4.27
N ILE A 120 15.27 12.18 3.73
CA ILE A 120 15.09 12.72 2.38
C ILE A 120 15.20 11.62 1.33
N LEU A 121 16.18 10.72 1.45
CA LEU A 121 16.33 9.57 0.55
C LEU A 121 15.14 8.63 0.63
N ALA A 122 14.65 8.33 1.84
CA ALA A 122 13.46 7.51 2.03
C ALA A 122 12.21 8.15 1.40
N ILE A 123 11.99 9.46 1.63
CA ILE A 123 10.86 10.19 1.03
C ILE A 123 10.94 10.15 -0.50
N ALA A 124 12.10 10.46 -1.08
CA ALA A 124 12.31 10.41 -2.52
C ALA A 124 12.05 9.00 -3.10
N PHE A 125 12.51 7.97 -2.39
CA PHE A 125 12.26 6.57 -2.76
C PHE A 125 10.76 6.23 -2.72
N ILE A 126 10.04 6.63 -1.66
CA ILE A 126 8.60 6.37 -1.52
C ILE A 126 7.80 7.09 -2.61
N VAL A 127 8.11 8.34 -2.91
CA VAL A 127 7.46 9.10 -4.00
C VAL A 127 7.75 8.46 -5.37
N SER A 128 9.00 8.05 -5.60
CA SER A 128 9.39 7.33 -6.83
C SER A 128 8.61 6.01 -6.96
N LEU A 129 8.50 5.24 -5.88
CA LEU A 129 7.77 3.97 -5.87
C LEU A 129 6.27 4.19 -6.09
N TYR A 130 5.69 5.25 -5.52
CA TYR A 130 4.29 5.62 -5.75
C TYR A 130 4.03 6.00 -7.21
N SER A 131 4.94 6.72 -7.86
CA SER A 131 4.79 7.10 -9.27
C SER A 131 4.78 5.90 -10.23
N ARG A 132 5.31 4.75 -9.80
CA ARG A 132 5.42 3.50 -10.58
C ARG A 132 4.37 2.45 -10.20
N LEU A 133 3.34 2.84 -9.45
CA LEU A 133 2.32 1.94 -8.93
C LEU A 133 1.44 1.37 -10.05
N HIS A 134 1.19 0.07 -10.04
CA HIS A 134 0.27 -0.61 -10.97
C HIS A 134 -1.15 -0.79 -10.40
N PRO A 135 -2.21 -0.94 -11.23
CA PRO A 135 -3.60 -1.08 -10.78
C PRO A 135 -3.84 -2.20 -9.76
N GLY A 136 -3.06 -3.28 -9.88
CA GLY A 136 -3.18 -4.47 -9.03
C GLY A 136 -2.63 -4.29 -7.61
N GLN A 137 -1.87 -3.23 -7.35
CA GLN A 137 -1.07 -3.06 -6.12
C GLN A 137 -1.81 -2.25 -5.06
N ARG A 138 -2.98 -2.77 -4.65
CA ARG A 138 -3.88 -2.06 -3.72
C ARG A 138 -3.26 -1.85 -2.35
N ALA A 139 -2.49 -2.81 -1.84
CA ALA A 139 -1.86 -2.69 -0.53
C ALA A 139 -0.74 -1.64 -0.55
N LEU A 140 0.07 -1.60 -1.62
CA LEU A 140 1.07 -0.54 -1.83
C LEU A 140 0.44 0.86 -1.92
N LYS A 141 -0.74 0.97 -2.58
CA LYS A 141 -1.47 2.25 -2.71
C LYS A 141 -1.75 2.90 -1.35
N TRP A 142 -2.04 2.10 -0.34
CA TRP A 142 -2.27 2.54 1.04
C TRP A 142 -0.98 2.60 1.87
N GLY A 143 -0.07 1.65 1.69
CA GLY A 143 1.14 1.56 2.50
C GLY A 143 2.11 2.73 2.27
N LEU A 144 2.35 3.12 1.02
CA LEU A 144 3.28 4.19 0.67
C LEU A 144 2.94 5.55 1.31
N PRO A 145 1.70 6.07 1.24
CA PRO A 145 1.39 7.34 1.90
C PRO A 145 1.46 7.26 3.43
N LEU A 146 1.19 6.11 4.05
CA LEU A 146 1.37 5.93 5.50
C LEU A 146 2.85 6.01 5.90
N VAL A 147 3.74 5.35 5.14
CA VAL A 147 5.18 5.47 5.35
C VAL A 147 5.64 6.91 5.14
N LEU A 148 5.14 7.59 4.10
CA LEU A 148 5.47 8.99 3.85
C LEU A 148 5.04 9.89 5.02
N GLY A 149 3.79 9.77 5.48
CA GLY A 149 3.25 10.57 6.59
C GLY A 149 4.06 10.38 7.88
N GLY A 150 4.35 9.13 8.25
CA GLY A 150 5.19 8.84 9.41
C GLY A 150 6.64 9.32 9.26
N ALA A 151 7.26 9.15 8.09
CA ALA A 151 8.61 9.65 7.83
C ALA A 151 8.68 11.19 7.94
N LEU A 152 7.67 11.90 7.43
CA LEU A 152 7.56 13.35 7.55
C LEU A 152 7.36 13.80 9.00
N GLY A 153 6.53 13.10 9.79
CA GLY A 153 6.30 13.44 11.20
C GLY A 153 7.56 13.33 12.05
N ASN A 154 8.29 12.22 11.87
CA ASN A 154 9.57 11.98 12.53
C ASN A 154 10.70 12.88 12.02
N LEU A 155 10.66 13.32 10.76
CA LEU A 155 11.59 14.31 10.22
C LEU A 155 11.31 15.71 10.77
N ALA A 156 10.04 16.11 10.88
CA ALA A 156 9.64 17.40 11.42
C ALA A 156 10.15 17.60 12.85
N ASP A 157 9.98 16.59 13.71
CA ASP A 157 10.55 16.61 15.06
C ASP A 157 12.07 16.77 15.07
N ARG A 158 12.78 16.04 14.22
CA ARG A 158 14.24 16.14 14.14
C ARG A 158 14.71 17.52 13.66
N ILE A 159 13.96 18.17 12.78
CA ILE A 159 14.25 19.54 12.33
C ILE A 159 14.02 20.54 13.47
N VAL A 160 12.90 20.41 14.19
CA VAL A 160 12.49 21.37 15.23
C VAL A 160 13.27 21.19 16.53
N ARG A 161 13.49 19.94 16.95
CA ARG A 161 14.00 19.57 18.29
C ARG A 161 15.33 18.83 18.27
N GLY A 162 15.78 18.36 17.12
CA GLY A 162 16.95 17.47 17.02
C GLY A 162 16.74 16.06 17.59
N SER A 163 15.52 15.73 18.00
CA SER A 163 15.10 14.43 18.55
C SER A 163 13.61 14.22 18.26
N VAL A 164 13.15 12.96 18.31
CA VAL A 164 11.76 12.57 18.09
C VAL A 164 11.06 12.42 19.43
N ILE A 165 9.82 12.89 19.51
CA ILE A 165 8.96 12.64 20.69
C ILE A 165 8.39 11.24 20.57
N ASP A 166 8.77 10.37 21.50
CA ASP A 166 8.16 9.05 21.70
C ASP A 166 7.37 9.08 23.01
N PHE A 167 6.18 8.48 23.00
CA PHE A 167 5.31 8.56 24.18
C PHE A 167 4.48 7.32 24.47
N ILE A 168 4.47 6.34 23.56
CA ILE A 168 3.78 5.07 23.75
C ILE A 168 4.80 4.07 24.30
N ASP A 169 4.63 3.67 25.55
CA ASP A 169 5.41 2.62 26.21
C ASP A 169 4.53 1.37 26.35
N TYR A 170 4.98 0.28 25.73
CA TYR A 170 4.27 -0.99 25.74
C TYR A 170 5.11 -2.05 26.43
N ARG A 171 4.48 -2.78 27.36
CA ARG A 171 5.05 -3.91 28.09
C ARG A 171 4.28 -5.17 27.78
N GLY A 172 4.98 -6.30 27.73
CA GLY A 172 4.31 -7.59 27.59
C GLY A 172 5.21 -8.78 27.82
N ASP A 173 4.62 -9.88 28.29
CA ASP A 173 5.34 -11.13 28.57
C ASP A 173 6.04 -11.69 27.34
N TRP A 174 5.46 -11.49 26.15
CA TRP A 174 6.10 -11.89 24.90
C TRP A 174 7.38 -11.10 24.62
N VAL A 175 7.45 -9.83 25.04
CA VAL A 175 8.64 -8.98 24.93
C VAL A 175 9.71 -9.49 25.87
N LEU A 176 9.34 -9.81 27.10
CA LEU A 176 10.24 -10.42 28.08
C LEU A 176 10.80 -11.77 27.58
N ALA A 177 9.93 -12.63 27.05
CA ALA A 177 10.32 -13.93 26.50
C ALA A 177 11.27 -13.78 25.30
N LEU A 178 10.99 -12.83 24.40
CA LEU A 178 11.84 -12.53 23.26
C LEU A 178 13.22 -12.03 23.70
N ASN A 179 13.28 -11.04 24.60
CA ASN A 179 14.54 -10.51 25.13
C ASN A 179 15.36 -11.58 25.87
N THR A 180 14.69 -12.46 26.61
CA THR A 180 15.32 -13.62 27.26
C THR A 180 15.90 -14.59 26.24
N TRP A 181 15.20 -14.82 25.12
CA TRP A 181 15.69 -15.67 24.04
C TRP A 181 16.91 -15.06 23.34
N ILE A 182 16.88 -13.76 23.01
CA ILE A 182 18.01 -13.04 22.39
C ILE A 182 19.24 -13.07 23.30
N LYS A 183 19.06 -12.90 24.61
CA LYS A 183 20.15 -12.94 25.59
C LYS A 183 20.98 -14.22 25.52
N ARG A 184 20.41 -15.34 25.07
CA ARG A 184 21.14 -16.61 24.89
C ARG A 184 22.22 -16.54 23.81
N TYR A 185 22.10 -15.60 22.88
CA TYR A 185 22.99 -15.46 21.72
C TYR A 185 23.77 -14.13 21.69
N SER A 186 23.50 -13.21 22.62
CA SER A 186 24.13 -11.88 22.64
C SER A 186 24.67 -11.55 24.03
N GLU A 187 25.99 -11.64 24.16
CA GLU A 187 26.70 -11.12 25.33
C GLU A 187 26.46 -9.61 25.44
N GLY A 188 26.08 -9.13 26.63
CA GLY A 188 25.76 -7.72 26.86
C GLY A 188 24.31 -7.28 26.59
N TRP A 189 23.42 -8.13 26.06
CA TRP A 189 22.00 -7.77 25.89
C TRP A 189 21.28 -7.57 27.25
N SER A 190 20.42 -6.57 27.38
CA SER A 190 19.61 -6.36 28.59
C SER A 190 18.24 -6.99 28.43
N VAL A 191 17.81 -7.77 29.41
CA VAL A 191 16.47 -8.37 29.41
C VAL A 191 15.48 -7.37 30.00
N THR A 192 14.45 -7.04 29.23
CA THR A 192 13.38 -6.10 29.60
C THR A 192 12.04 -6.63 29.10
N ASP A 193 10.97 -6.26 29.81
CA ASP A 193 9.57 -6.47 29.42
C ASP A 193 9.05 -5.33 28.53
N HIS A 194 9.83 -4.26 28.36
CA HIS A 194 9.47 -3.11 27.55
C HIS A 194 9.82 -3.28 26.07
N TRP A 195 8.86 -2.98 25.22
CA TRP A 195 9.12 -2.66 23.83
C TRP A 195 9.73 -1.24 23.75
N PRO A 196 10.66 -0.97 22.81
CA PRO A 196 11.15 0.39 22.60
C PRO A 196 10.00 1.39 22.43
N THR A 197 10.03 2.49 23.17
CA THR A 197 8.99 3.53 23.10
C THR A 197 8.84 4.04 21.67
N PHE A 198 7.61 4.34 21.27
CA PHE A 198 7.29 4.73 19.90
C PHE A 198 6.19 5.79 19.86
N ASN A 199 5.86 6.24 18.65
CA ASN A 199 4.82 7.23 18.39
C ASN A 199 3.91 6.81 17.23
N VAL A 200 2.97 7.69 16.86
CA VAL A 200 1.99 7.45 15.79
C VAL A 200 2.64 7.41 14.40
N ALA A 201 3.70 8.19 14.17
CA ALA A 201 4.51 8.07 12.96
C ALA A 201 5.14 6.67 12.82
N ASP A 202 5.67 6.08 13.89
CA ASP A 202 6.24 4.73 13.86
C ASP A 202 5.18 3.67 13.58
N ILE A 203 3.98 3.80 14.17
CA ILE A 203 2.83 2.93 13.84
C ILE A 203 2.51 3.04 12.35
N SER A 204 2.44 4.26 11.81
CA SER A 204 2.14 4.51 10.40
C SER A 204 3.19 3.88 9.48
N ILE A 205 4.48 4.00 9.82
CA ILE A 205 5.58 3.35 9.10
C ILE A 205 5.45 1.83 9.16
N CYS A 206 5.26 1.26 10.35
CA CYS A 206 5.13 -0.19 10.54
C CYS A 206 3.96 -0.78 9.76
N VAL A 207 2.77 -0.17 9.84
CA VAL A 207 1.60 -0.59 9.07
C VAL A 207 1.83 -0.42 7.57
N GLY A 208 2.44 0.69 7.15
CA GLY A 208 2.74 0.94 5.75
C GLY A 208 3.71 -0.08 5.15
N VAL A 209 4.80 -0.41 5.87
CA VAL A 209 5.76 -1.44 5.48
C VAL A 209 5.13 -2.83 5.47
N LEU A 210 4.26 -3.14 6.44
CA LEU A 210 3.51 -4.40 6.44
C LEU A 210 2.63 -4.54 5.19
N LEU A 211 1.91 -3.48 4.81
CA LEU A 211 1.12 -3.47 3.58
C LEU A 211 1.98 -3.64 2.33
N MET A 212 3.18 -3.04 2.32
CA MET A 212 4.14 -3.24 1.24
C MET A 212 4.62 -4.71 1.14
N ALA A 213 4.89 -5.34 2.29
CA ALA A 213 5.27 -6.75 2.33
C ALA A 213 4.13 -7.67 1.86
N VAL A 214 2.88 -7.38 2.24
CA VAL A 214 1.70 -8.12 1.79
C VAL A 214 1.56 -8.05 0.27
N ASP A 215 1.71 -6.86 -0.33
CA ASP A 215 1.66 -6.69 -1.78
C ASP A 215 2.75 -7.48 -2.49
N MET A 216 3.97 -7.47 -1.94
CA MET A 216 5.11 -8.23 -2.47
C MET A 216 4.84 -9.74 -2.45
N ILE A 217 4.29 -10.27 -1.35
CA ILE A 217 3.98 -11.70 -1.23
C ILE A 217 2.83 -12.09 -2.16
N ALA A 218 1.78 -11.27 -2.23
CA ALA A 218 0.64 -11.50 -3.12
C ALA A 218 1.04 -11.46 -4.60
N SER A 219 1.91 -10.52 -4.98
CA SER A 219 2.42 -10.37 -6.35
C SER A 219 3.25 -11.57 -6.81
N ARG A 220 3.97 -12.26 -5.91
CA ARG A 220 4.68 -13.50 -6.24
C ARG A 220 3.75 -14.70 -6.51
N ARG A 221 2.53 -14.68 -5.96
CA ARG A 221 1.57 -15.79 -6.10
C ARG A 221 0.77 -15.71 -7.40
N ARG A 222 0.54 -14.51 -7.95
CA ARG A 222 -0.21 -14.31 -9.21
C ARG A 222 0.40 -15.03 -10.43
N PRO A 223 1.71 -14.93 -10.71
CA PRO A 223 2.33 -15.62 -11.84
C PRO A 223 2.17 -17.14 -11.77
N LYS A 224 2.19 -17.72 -10.55
CA LYS A 224 2.07 -19.16 -10.35
C LYS A 224 0.64 -19.65 -10.56
N VAL A 225 -0.36 -18.88 -10.13
CA VAL A 225 -1.78 -19.23 -10.36
C VAL A 225 -2.15 -19.08 -11.83
N GLU A 226 -1.70 -18.02 -12.49
CA GLU A 226 -1.91 -17.83 -13.94
C GLU A 226 -1.24 -18.93 -14.76
N ALA A 227 -0.01 -19.33 -14.40
CA ALA A 227 0.67 -20.45 -15.05
C ALA A 227 -0.02 -21.80 -14.80
N LEU A 228 -0.52 -22.05 -13.58
CA LEU A 228 -1.27 -23.27 -13.27
C LEU A 228 -2.62 -23.32 -13.99
N GLN A 229 -3.33 -22.19 -14.05
CA GLN A 229 -4.58 -22.06 -14.80
C GLN A 229 -4.36 -22.23 -16.31
N ALA A 230 -3.28 -21.67 -16.86
CA ALA A 230 -2.88 -21.89 -18.25
C ALA A 230 -2.51 -23.35 -18.54
N SER A 231 -1.93 -24.07 -17.56
CA SER A 231 -1.60 -25.50 -17.69
C SER A 231 -2.79 -26.45 -17.46
N SER A 232 -3.84 -26.00 -16.77
CA SER A 232 -5.05 -26.78 -16.49
C SER A 232 -6.21 -26.48 -17.44
N GLY A 233 -6.08 -25.45 -18.29
CA GLY A 233 -7.10 -25.02 -19.26
C GLY A 233 -6.80 -25.51 -20.67
N GLU A 234 -6.89 -26.82 -20.92
CA GLU A 234 -7.05 -27.34 -22.28
C GLU A 234 -8.51 -27.07 -22.73
N VAL A 235 -8.63 -26.17 -23.70
CA VAL A 235 -9.75 -25.89 -24.63
C VAL A 235 -11.17 -26.25 -24.14
N VAL A 236 -11.92 -25.23 -23.69
CA VAL A 236 -13.36 -25.17 -23.97
C VAL A 236 -13.59 -23.98 -24.88
N GLN A 237 -13.59 -24.24 -26.19
CA GLN A 237 -14.20 -23.33 -27.15
C GLN A 237 -15.67 -23.16 -26.76
N VAL A 238 -16.03 -21.98 -26.26
CA VAL A 238 -17.42 -21.58 -26.15
C VAL A 238 -17.92 -21.37 -27.57
N VAL A 239 -18.56 -22.40 -28.13
CA VAL A 239 -19.39 -22.28 -29.33
C VAL A 239 -20.46 -21.24 -29.02
N SER A 240 -20.38 -20.11 -29.70
CA SER A 240 -21.40 -19.06 -29.73
C SER A 240 -22.75 -19.66 -30.13
N ALA A 241 -23.72 -19.71 -29.21
CA ALA A 241 -25.11 -19.97 -29.55
C ALA A 241 -25.75 -18.72 -30.20
N PRO A 242 -26.63 -18.85 -31.21
CA PRO A 242 -27.25 -17.71 -31.87
C PRO A 242 -28.29 -17.04 -30.96
N GLN A 243 -28.28 -15.72 -30.93
CA GLN A 243 -29.21 -14.87 -30.17
C GLN A 243 -30.59 -14.84 -30.87
N PRO A 244 -31.73 -15.06 -30.18
CA PRO A 244 -33.04 -14.91 -30.80
C PRO A 244 -33.43 -13.43 -30.91
N ALA A 245 -33.99 -13.10 -32.07
CA ALA A 245 -34.38 -11.76 -32.50
C ALA A 245 -35.44 -11.11 -31.60
N ALA A 246 -35.33 -9.78 -31.48
CA ALA A 246 -36.29 -8.92 -30.81
C ALA A 246 -37.67 -8.96 -31.50
N ALA A 247 -38.72 -9.28 -30.75
CA ALA A 247 -40.11 -9.09 -31.16
C ALA A 247 -40.67 -7.84 -30.47
N SER A 248 -41.01 -6.84 -31.30
CA SER A 248 -41.70 -5.62 -30.91
C SER A 248 -43.15 -5.94 -30.54
N ILE A 249 -43.66 -5.43 -29.41
CA ILE A 249 -45.10 -5.28 -29.19
C ILE A 249 -45.37 -3.94 -28.50
N ALA A 250 -46.29 -3.21 -29.11
CA ALA A 250 -46.69 -1.83 -28.85
C ALA A 250 -47.43 -1.62 -27.52
N SER A 251 -47.36 -0.38 -27.02
CA SER A 251 -48.23 0.17 -25.97
C SER A 251 -49.70 0.27 -26.43
N PRO A 252 -50.65 0.25 -25.48
CA PRO A 252 -51.70 1.25 -25.53
C PRO A 252 -51.98 1.95 -24.19
N SER A 253 -52.67 3.07 -24.35
CA SER A 253 -52.97 4.17 -23.43
C SER A 253 -54.09 3.91 -22.41
N ALA A 254 -53.94 4.54 -21.25
CA ALA A 254 -54.91 5.11 -20.29
C ALA A 254 -56.32 4.50 -20.06
N SER A 255 -56.64 4.20 -18.79
CA SER A 255 -57.85 4.67 -18.09
C SER A 255 -57.73 4.43 -16.56
N SER A 256 -58.29 5.33 -15.75
CA SER A 256 -58.50 5.24 -14.29
C SER A 256 -60.01 5.36 -13.99
N PRO A 257 -60.48 5.29 -12.72
CA PRO A 257 -60.47 4.23 -11.71
C PRO A 257 -61.94 3.80 -11.37
N PRO A 258 -62.25 3.02 -10.30
CA PRO A 258 -62.62 3.67 -9.02
C PRO A 258 -62.40 2.88 -7.69
N ALA A 259 -62.39 3.67 -6.60
CA ALA A 259 -62.91 3.45 -5.24
C ALA A 259 -62.27 2.44 -4.25
N GLU A 260 -61.74 3.01 -3.16
CA GLU A 260 -61.50 2.36 -1.86
C GLU A 260 -62.82 2.04 -1.11
N PRO A 261 -62.75 1.19 -0.07
CA PRO A 261 -63.14 1.73 1.23
C PRO A 261 -62.20 1.37 2.39
N SER A 262 -62.12 2.33 3.29
CA SER A 262 -61.52 2.38 4.62
C SER A 262 -62.11 1.41 5.65
N THR A 263 -61.27 0.82 6.51
CA THR A 263 -61.60 0.40 7.90
C THR A 263 -60.32 0.54 8.75
N SER A 264 -60.19 1.57 9.59
CA SER A 264 -60.60 1.70 11.00
C SER A 264 -59.73 0.92 12.01
N ALA A 265 -58.93 1.67 12.78
CA ALA A 265 -58.38 1.28 14.09
C ALA A 265 -59.50 1.12 15.15
N PRO A 266 -59.24 0.55 16.35
CA PRO A 266 -58.71 1.32 17.49
C PRO A 266 -57.62 0.54 18.28
N ASP A 267 -56.69 1.14 19.04
CA ASP A 267 -56.73 2.11 20.17
C ASP A 267 -56.98 1.46 21.56
N GLY A 268 -56.15 1.81 22.55
CA GLY A 268 -56.26 1.44 23.98
C GLY A 268 -55.01 0.72 24.54
N ALA A 269 -54.01 1.33 25.21
CA ALA A 269 -54.03 2.18 26.42
C ALA A 269 -54.42 1.35 27.68
N VAL A 270 -53.88 1.42 28.91
CA VAL A 270 -53.11 2.40 29.72
C VAL A 270 -52.47 1.65 30.93
N ALA A 271 -51.40 2.26 31.46
CA ALA A 271 -50.76 2.26 32.79
C ALA A 271 -51.34 1.51 34.02
N GLU A 272 -50.44 1.15 34.94
CA GLU A 272 -50.17 1.78 36.27
C GLU A 272 -49.06 0.93 36.95
N GLY A 273 -48.10 1.42 37.74
CA GLY A 273 -48.17 2.38 38.84
C GLY A 273 -47.88 1.60 40.14
N GLY A 274 -46.79 1.92 40.87
CA GLY A 274 -46.50 1.25 42.14
C GLY A 274 -45.13 1.61 42.74
N ALA A 275 -45.11 2.65 43.54
CA ALA A 275 -44.01 2.99 44.45
C ALA A 275 -44.20 2.29 45.81
N VAL A 276 -43.11 2.17 46.59
CA VAL A 276 -42.95 2.56 48.02
C VAL A 276 -41.71 1.84 48.63
N PRO A 277 -41.01 2.42 49.63
CA PRO A 277 -39.58 2.23 49.88
C PRO A 277 -39.23 1.49 51.19
N ASP A 278 -37.92 1.46 51.48
CA ASP A 278 -37.25 1.53 52.80
C ASP A 278 -36.48 0.29 53.31
N ALA A 279 -35.45 0.61 54.13
CA ALA A 279 -34.66 -0.18 55.08
C ALA A 279 -33.20 -0.54 54.71
N SER A 280 -32.30 0.36 55.10
CA SER A 280 -31.17 0.12 56.03
C SER A 280 -30.43 -1.23 56.04
N ASN A 281 -29.09 -1.22 55.84
CA ASN A 281 -28.06 -1.52 56.86
C ASN A 281 -26.64 -1.65 56.21
N PRO A 282 -25.57 -1.05 56.78
CA PRO A 282 -24.18 -1.26 56.36
C PRO A 282 -23.48 -2.31 57.24
N ASN A 283 -22.47 -3.04 56.72
CA ASN A 283 -21.32 -3.49 57.52
C ASN A 283 -20.12 -3.95 56.67
N PRO A 284 -18.87 -3.77 57.13
CA PRO A 284 -17.64 -4.21 56.48
C PRO A 284 -17.11 -5.53 57.08
N GLN A 285 -16.30 -6.26 56.30
CA GLN A 285 -15.16 -7.08 56.75
C GLN A 285 -14.09 -7.08 55.67
#